data_AF-A0A2G6E0U2-F1
#
_entry.id   AF-A0A2G6E0U2-F1
#
_cell.length_a   1.000
_cell.length_b   1.000
_cell.length_c   1.000
_cell.angle_alpha   90.00
_cell.angle_beta   90.00
_cell.angle_gamma   90.00
#
_symmetry.space_group_name_H-M   'P 1'
#
loop_
_entity.id
_entity.type
_entity.pdbx_description
1 polymer ?
#
loop_
_entity_poly.entity_id
_entity_poly.type
_entity_poly.pdbx_seq_one_letter_code
_entity_poly.pdbx_strand_id
1 'polypeptide(L)'
;MADISLAEWGRKEIAIAETEMPGLMALRKEYAGQKPLKDARIAGCLHMTIQTAVLMETLVALGAELRWSSCNIFSTQDHAAAAVAAAGIPTFAWKGETEEEFWWCIEQTVFGPDGWRPNLVLDDGGDLTLVLHQKYQNELKNIVGISEETTTGVHRLNEMAAEGSLACPAFNVNDSVTKSKFDNLYGCRESLLDGIKRATDVMIAGKNAVVIGYGDVGKGCAQALRGMGATVYVTEIDPICALQAAMEGYRVVTMEEVAAVGNIFVTCTGNLNVITKAHMEQMPNEAIVCNIGHFDSEIDIAGIKEYTWENIKPQVDHVIFPDGKKIIVLAEGRLVNLGCATGHPSFVMSNSFTNQVLAQIELWKNSANYENKVYFLPKSL
;
A
#
# COMPACT_ATOMS: atom_id res chain seq x y z
N MET A 1 15.18 -9.71 5.98
CA MET A 1 15.54 -8.45 6.67
C MET A 1 16.96 -8.07 6.33
N ALA A 2 17.26 -6.76 6.17
CA ALA A 2 18.56 -6.28 5.72
C ALA A 2 19.66 -6.34 6.80
N ASP A 3 19.40 -5.73 7.98
CA ASP A 3 20.38 -5.63 9.07
C ASP A 3 19.69 -5.69 10.43
N ILE A 4 20.01 -6.71 11.22
CA ILE A 4 19.45 -6.90 12.57
C ILE A 4 19.94 -5.85 13.57
N SER A 5 21.07 -5.17 13.30
CA SER A 5 21.64 -4.15 14.19
C SER A 5 20.72 -2.93 14.35
N LEU A 6 19.78 -2.74 13.41
CA LEU A 6 18.81 -1.65 13.41
C LEU A 6 17.65 -1.86 14.41
N ALA A 7 17.58 -3.02 15.06
CA ALA A 7 16.45 -3.39 15.93
C ALA A 7 16.21 -2.39 17.08
N GLU A 8 17.26 -1.83 17.68
CA GLU A 8 17.10 -0.85 18.77
C GLU A 8 16.47 0.45 18.28
N TRP A 9 16.81 0.89 17.06
CA TRP A 9 16.19 2.06 16.46
C TRP A 9 14.72 1.79 16.15
N GLY A 10 14.40 0.68 15.49
CA GLY A 10 13.01 0.30 15.22
C GLY A 10 12.18 0.18 16.50
N ARG A 11 12.76 -0.37 17.58
CA ARG A 11 12.09 -0.45 18.89
C ARG A 11 11.71 0.93 19.45
N LYS A 12 12.59 1.93 19.31
CA LYS A 12 12.33 3.31 19.74
C LYS A 12 11.19 3.94 18.91
N GLU A 13 11.18 3.73 17.60
CA GLU A 13 10.11 4.26 16.75
C GLU A 13 8.77 3.54 16.96
N ILE A 14 8.77 2.23 17.20
CA ILE A 14 7.56 1.48 17.59
C ILE A 14 6.97 2.07 18.87
N ALA A 15 7.79 2.34 19.90
CA ALA A 15 7.30 2.92 21.15
C ALA A 15 6.67 4.31 20.98
N ILE A 16 7.16 5.12 20.02
CA ILE A 16 6.54 6.40 19.65
C ILE A 16 5.25 6.14 18.86
N ALA A 17 5.26 5.22 17.91
CA ALA A 17 4.09 4.90 17.10
C ALA A 17 2.93 4.37 17.93
N GLU A 18 3.18 3.60 18.99
CA GLU A 18 2.15 3.15 19.92
C GLU A 18 1.35 4.31 20.55
N THR A 19 1.98 5.46 20.82
CA THR A 19 1.27 6.65 21.35
C THR A 19 0.35 7.31 20.32
N GLU A 20 0.63 7.10 19.03
CA GLU A 20 -0.16 7.61 17.91
C GLU A 20 -1.11 6.56 17.34
N MET A 21 -1.17 5.34 17.91
CA MET A 21 -2.04 4.25 17.42
C MET A 21 -3.10 3.83 18.45
N PRO A 22 -3.99 4.75 18.87
CA PRO A 22 -4.90 4.52 19.97
C PRO A 22 -5.88 3.36 19.72
N GLY A 23 -6.26 3.08 18.46
CA GLY A 23 -7.16 1.98 18.14
C GLY A 23 -6.54 0.60 18.45
N LEU A 24 -5.29 0.38 18.01
CA LEU A 24 -4.56 -0.84 18.31
C LEU A 24 -4.28 -0.99 19.81
N MET A 25 -3.91 0.11 20.48
CA MET A 25 -3.68 0.10 21.92
C MET A 25 -4.96 -0.20 22.71
N ALA A 26 -6.11 0.31 22.26
CA ALA A 26 -7.41 0.01 22.85
C ALA A 26 -7.75 -1.48 22.70
N LEU A 27 -7.54 -2.08 21.53
CA LEU A 27 -7.75 -3.51 21.32
C LEU A 27 -6.85 -4.38 22.20
N ARG A 28 -5.56 -4.03 22.35
CA ARG A 28 -4.65 -4.72 23.28
C ARG A 28 -5.19 -4.69 24.72
N LYS A 29 -5.71 -3.55 25.16
CA LYS A 29 -6.28 -3.36 26.49
C LYS A 29 -7.60 -4.13 26.68
N GLU A 30 -8.50 -4.02 25.72
CA GLU A 30 -9.82 -4.67 25.75
C GLU A 30 -9.68 -6.19 25.82
N TYR A 31 -8.83 -6.77 24.96
CA TYR A 31 -8.62 -8.21 24.86
C TYR A 31 -7.50 -8.75 25.77
N ALA A 32 -7.02 -7.93 26.71
CA ALA A 32 -5.99 -8.32 27.66
C ALA A 32 -6.42 -9.59 28.44
N GLY A 33 -5.58 -10.63 28.41
CA GLY A 33 -5.85 -11.92 29.05
C GLY A 33 -6.90 -12.79 28.36
N GLN A 34 -7.63 -12.29 27.36
CA GLN A 34 -8.65 -13.06 26.64
C GLN A 34 -8.07 -13.92 25.51
N LYS A 35 -6.94 -13.47 24.92
CA LYS A 35 -6.26 -14.12 23.79
C LYS A 35 -7.22 -14.57 22.67
N PRO A 36 -7.98 -13.63 22.07
CA PRO A 36 -9.03 -13.95 21.09
C PRO A 36 -8.52 -14.61 19.82
N LEU A 37 -7.22 -14.49 19.51
CA LEU A 37 -6.54 -15.10 18.36
C LEU A 37 -5.64 -16.26 18.77
N LYS A 38 -5.87 -16.86 19.94
CA LYS A 38 -5.09 -18.04 20.36
C LYS A 38 -5.18 -19.12 19.28
N ASP A 39 -4.04 -19.71 18.96
CA ASP A 39 -3.86 -20.77 17.96
C ASP A 39 -4.07 -20.32 16.49
N ALA A 40 -4.33 -19.02 16.27
CA ALA A 40 -4.30 -18.42 14.95
C ALA A 40 -2.85 -18.34 14.44
N ARG A 41 -2.65 -18.75 13.19
CA ARG A 41 -1.39 -18.71 12.44
C ARG A 41 -1.62 -17.84 11.23
N ILE A 42 -1.26 -16.56 11.35
CA ILE A 42 -1.55 -15.54 10.34
C ILE A 42 -0.32 -15.40 9.44
N ALA A 43 -0.52 -15.63 8.14
CA ALA A 43 0.42 -15.20 7.11
C ALA A 43 0.06 -13.77 6.67
N GLY A 44 0.98 -12.83 6.88
CA GLY A 44 0.82 -11.43 6.51
C GLY A 44 1.63 -11.07 5.27
N CYS A 45 1.00 -10.37 4.33
CA CYS A 45 1.66 -9.76 3.17
C CYS A 45 1.22 -8.30 3.06
N LEU A 46 1.99 -7.42 3.69
CA LEU A 46 1.67 -5.99 3.82
C LEU A 46 2.97 -5.23 4.03
N HIS A 47 3.08 -4.01 3.48
CA HIS A 47 4.22 -3.11 3.64
C HIS A 47 4.87 -3.21 5.04
N MET A 48 6.14 -3.61 5.11
CA MET A 48 6.82 -3.84 6.39
C MET A 48 7.34 -2.52 7.01
N THR A 49 6.44 -1.77 7.64
CA THR A 49 6.69 -0.45 8.25
C THR A 49 6.65 -0.50 9.78
N ILE A 50 6.98 0.62 10.44
CA ILE A 50 6.80 0.81 11.89
C ILE A 50 5.33 0.64 12.28
N GLN A 51 4.41 1.15 11.48
CA GLN A 51 2.97 1.01 11.74
C GLN A 51 2.56 -0.47 11.71
N THR A 52 3.06 -1.21 10.71
CA THR A 52 2.82 -2.65 10.57
C THR A 52 3.45 -3.43 11.72
N ALA A 53 4.59 -3.01 12.23
CA ALA A 53 5.18 -3.61 13.43
C ALA A 53 4.24 -3.50 14.65
N VAL A 54 3.56 -2.36 14.84
CA VAL A 54 2.56 -2.20 15.92
C VAL A 54 1.34 -3.11 15.69
N LEU A 55 0.89 -3.28 14.44
CA LEU A 55 -0.15 -4.25 14.08
C LEU A 55 0.28 -5.68 14.42
N MET A 56 1.46 -6.11 13.98
CA MET A 56 2.01 -7.44 14.23
C MET A 56 2.10 -7.73 15.74
N GLU A 57 2.67 -6.81 16.52
CA GLU A 57 2.74 -6.96 17.96
C GLU A 57 1.36 -6.96 18.63
N THR A 58 0.36 -6.31 18.04
CA THR A 58 -1.04 -6.37 18.50
C THR A 58 -1.62 -7.77 18.27
N LEU A 59 -1.47 -8.33 17.07
CA LEU A 59 -1.95 -9.69 16.77
C LEU A 59 -1.29 -10.73 17.69
N VAL A 60 0.02 -10.61 17.95
CA VAL A 60 0.74 -11.47 18.91
C VAL A 60 0.23 -11.26 20.34
N ALA A 61 0.01 -10.01 20.77
CA ALA A 61 -0.58 -9.72 22.07
C ALA A 61 -1.97 -10.35 22.23
N LEU A 62 -2.73 -10.46 21.14
CA LEU A 62 -4.04 -11.12 21.07
C LEU A 62 -3.96 -12.66 20.92
N GLY A 63 -2.77 -13.24 20.80
CA GLY A 63 -2.53 -14.68 20.86
C GLY A 63 -2.16 -15.37 19.54
N ALA A 64 -2.02 -14.61 18.45
CA ALA A 64 -1.64 -15.17 17.16
C ALA A 64 -0.14 -15.47 17.05
N GLU A 65 0.20 -16.46 16.24
CA GLU A 65 1.54 -16.66 15.67
C GLU A 65 1.57 -16.06 14.26
N LEU A 66 2.68 -15.40 13.91
CA LEU A 66 2.79 -14.67 12.65
C LEU A 66 3.97 -15.14 11.82
N ARG A 67 3.84 -15.00 10.50
CA ARG A 67 4.95 -14.89 9.55
C ARG A 67 4.62 -13.75 8.59
N TRP A 68 5.62 -13.00 8.14
CA TRP A 68 5.36 -11.76 7.41
C TRP A 68 6.31 -11.52 6.23
N SER A 69 5.75 -11.03 5.12
CA SER A 69 6.48 -10.44 3.99
C SER A 69 5.92 -9.06 3.64
N SER A 70 6.71 -8.25 2.93
CA SER A 70 6.21 -6.99 2.35
C SER A 70 5.35 -7.29 1.12
N CYS A 71 4.40 -6.41 0.79
CA CYS A 71 3.66 -6.43 -0.48
C CYS A 71 4.27 -5.49 -1.54
N ASN A 72 5.41 -4.86 -1.23
CA ASN A 72 6.14 -4.02 -2.20
C ASN A 72 7.64 -3.97 -1.90
N ILE A 73 8.45 -4.03 -2.96
CA ILE A 73 9.91 -4.11 -2.89
C ILE A 73 10.59 -2.86 -2.30
N PHE A 74 9.93 -1.69 -2.32
CA PHE A 74 10.51 -0.44 -1.83
C PHE A 74 9.87 0.09 -0.55
N SER A 75 8.81 -0.53 -0.05
CA SER A 75 8.05 -0.01 1.09
C SER A 75 8.62 -0.39 2.46
N THR A 76 9.49 -1.39 2.51
CA THR A 76 10.03 -1.87 3.79
C THR A 76 10.84 -0.78 4.49
N GLN A 77 10.65 -0.66 5.79
CA GLN A 77 11.51 0.07 6.70
C GLN A 77 12.40 -0.95 7.42
N ASP A 78 13.68 -0.99 7.06
CA ASP A 78 14.58 -2.06 7.52
C ASP A 78 14.74 -2.09 9.04
N HIS A 79 14.68 -0.94 9.71
CA HIS A 79 14.69 -0.87 11.18
C HIS A 79 13.41 -1.39 11.81
N ALA A 80 12.25 -1.22 11.16
CA ALA A 80 11.00 -1.85 11.60
C ALA A 80 11.08 -3.37 11.47
N ALA A 81 11.52 -3.87 10.31
CA ALA A 81 11.75 -5.29 10.05
C ALA A 81 12.74 -5.89 11.08
N ALA A 82 13.83 -5.18 11.37
CA ALA A 82 14.80 -5.55 12.40
C ALA A 82 14.18 -5.70 13.78
N ALA A 83 13.35 -4.73 14.20
CA ALA A 83 12.75 -4.72 15.53
C ALA A 83 11.72 -5.85 15.74
N VAL A 84 10.93 -6.21 14.72
CA VAL A 84 9.95 -7.31 14.82
C VAL A 84 10.61 -8.68 14.78
N ALA A 85 11.64 -8.88 13.96
CA ALA A 85 12.34 -10.17 13.96
C ALA A 85 13.24 -10.35 15.20
N ALA A 86 13.81 -9.28 15.75
CA ALA A 86 14.46 -9.32 17.08
C ALA A 86 13.47 -9.67 18.20
N ALA A 87 12.17 -9.39 18.03
CA ALA A 87 11.10 -9.82 18.92
C ALA A 87 10.63 -11.27 18.64
N GLY A 88 11.28 -11.98 17.72
CA GLY A 88 11.00 -13.38 17.42
C GLY A 88 9.90 -13.61 16.38
N ILE A 89 9.45 -12.57 15.65
CA ILE A 89 8.44 -12.70 14.59
C ILE A 89 9.13 -12.91 13.23
N PRO A 90 9.00 -14.08 12.57
CA PRO A 90 9.59 -14.32 11.26
C PRO A 90 9.18 -13.28 10.21
N THR A 91 10.17 -12.56 9.68
CA THR A 91 9.96 -11.41 8.77
C THR A 91 10.89 -11.49 7.57
N PHE A 92 10.31 -11.62 6.38
CA PHE A 92 10.97 -11.77 5.08
C PHE A 92 10.69 -10.53 4.24
N ALA A 93 11.42 -9.46 4.54
CA ALA A 93 11.30 -8.19 3.84
C ALA A 93 12.56 -7.35 4.04
N TRP A 94 12.99 -6.63 3.02
CA TRP A 94 13.96 -5.53 3.11
C TRP A 94 13.71 -4.51 2.01
N LYS A 95 14.21 -3.27 2.20
CA LYS A 95 14.02 -2.22 1.18
C LYS A 95 14.96 -2.47 0.00
N GLY A 96 14.39 -2.45 -1.21
CA GLY A 96 15.13 -2.68 -2.43
C GLY A 96 15.42 -4.15 -2.72
N GLU A 97 14.60 -5.07 -2.19
CA GLU A 97 14.62 -6.47 -2.64
C GLU A 97 14.31 -6.56 -4.14
N THR A 98 14.91 -7.52 -4.82
CA THR A 98 14.63 -7.79 -6.23
C THR A 98 13.26 -8.44 -6.40
N GLU A 99 12.71 -8.42 -7.61
CA GLU A 99 11.46 -9.14 -7.93
C GLU A 99 11.53 -10.63 -7.59
N GLU A 100 12.67 -11.29 -7.81
CA GLU A 100 12.85 -12.71 -7.45
C GLU A 100 12.80 -12.91 -5.93
N GLU A 101 13.49 -12.04 -5.18
CA GLU A 101 13.49 -12.06 -3.72
C GLU A 101 12.11 -11.74 -3.13
N PHE A 102 11.36 -10.83 -3.74
CA PHE A 102 9.98 -10.51 -3.35
C PHE A 102 9.07 -11.74 -3.37
N TRP A 103 9.05 -12.46 -4.49
CA TRP A 103 8.25 -13.69 -4.58
C TRP A 103 8.76 -14.78 -3.65
N TRP A 104 10.09 -14.89 -3.48
CA TRP A 104 10.68 -15.79 -2.49
C TRP A 104 10.23 -15.45 -1.06
N CYS A 105 10.19 -14.17 -0.70
CA CYS A 105 9.72 -13.70 0.61
C CYS A 105 8.27 -14.10 0.86
N ILE A 106 7.37 -13.93 -0.12
CA ILE A 106 5.97 -14.37 -0.01
C ILE A 106 5.90 -15.89 0.20
N GLU A 107 6.70 -16.68 -0.53
CA GLU A 107 6.74 -18.14 -0.33
C GLU A 107 7.27 -18.54 1.06
N GLN A 108 8.26 -17.82 1.61
CA GLN A 108 8.72 -18.04 2.99
C GLN A 108 7.66 -17.73 4.04
N THR A 109 6.74 -16.80 3.76
CA THR A 109 5.62 -16.48 4.65
C THR A 109 4.65 -17.67 4.78
N VAL A 110 4.47 -18.49 3.74
CA VAL A 110 3.53 -19.63 3.73
C VAL A 110 4.04 -20.82 4.57
N PHE A 111 5.36 -21.05 4.60
CA PHE A 111 5.95 -22.24 5.20
C PHE A 111 6.86 -21.92 6.38
N GLY A 112 6.55 -22.46 7.56
CA GLY A 112 7.41 -22.33 8.74
C GLY A 112 7.91 -23.67 9.30
N PRO A 113 8.79 -23.60 10.31
CA PRO A 113 9.33 -24.78 10.99
C PRO A 113 8.23 -25.60 11.68
N ASP A 114 8.53 -26.86 12.01
CA ASP A 114 7.63 -27.76 12.74
C ASP A 114 6.25 -27.94 12.10
N GLY A 115 6.18 -27.80 10.77
CA GLY A 115 4.93 -27.94 10.02
C GLY A 115 4.01 -26.74 10.10
N TRP A 116 4.50 -25.57 10.53
CA TRP A 116 3.71 -24.33 10.57
C TRP A 116 3.14 -24.02 9.19
N ARG A 117 1.82 -23.82 9.13
CA ARG A 117 1.05 -23.43 7.94
C ARG A 117 0.00 -22.40 8.35
N PRO A 118 -0.30 -21.40 7.52
CA PRO A 118 -1.30 -20.41 7.86
C PRO A 118 -2.68 -21.04 7.97
N ASN A 119 -3.48 -20.51 8.88
CA ASN A 119 -4.93 -20.72 8.93
C ASN A 119 -5.71 -19.40 8.74
N LEU A 120 -5.02 -18.26 8.67
CA LEU A 120 -5.56 -16.96 8.32
C LEU A 120 -4.58 -16.21 7.43
N VAL A 121 -5.12 -15.33 6.60
CA VAL A 121 -4.35 -14.44 5.73
C VAL A 121 -4.73 -12.99 6.03
N LEU A 122 -3.72 -12.15 6.14
CA LEU A 122 -3.85 -10.69 6.17
C LEU A 122 -3.07 -10.15 4.97
N ASP A 123 -3.78 -9.54 4.03
CA ASP A 123 -3.22 -9.19 2.72
C ASP A 123 -3.45 -7.71 2.39
N ASP A 124 -2.54 -7.18 1.58
CA ASP A 124 -2.55 -5.84 1.02
C ASP A 124 -2.11 -5.97 -0.44
N GLY A 125 -3.09 -5.92 -1.34
CA GLY A 125 -2.91 -6.08 -2.78
C GLY A 125 -3.32 -7.44 -3.33
N GLY A 126 -3.43 -8.44 -2.47
CA GLY A 126 -3.90 -9.78 -2.81
C GLY A 126 -2.82 -10.71 -3.38
N ASP A 127 -1.52 -10.36 -3.29
CA ASP A 127 -0.45 -11.17 -3.87
C ASP A 127 -0.24 -12.50 -3.12
N LEU A 128 -0.31 -12.49 -1.79
CA LEU A 128 -0.24 -13.72 -0.99
C LEU A 128 -1.47 -14.60 -1.26
N THR A 129 -2.65 -13.99 -1.31
CA THR A 129 -3.89 -14.67 -1.69
C THR A 129 -3.76 -15.33 -3.05
N LEU A 130 -3.21 -14.63 -4.05
CA LEU A 130 -2.99 -15.14 -5.39
C LEU A 130 -2.03 -16.35 -5.38
N VAL A 131 -0.90 -16.22 -4.68
CA VAL A 131 0.08 -17.31 -4.52
C VAL A 131 -0.55 -18.55 -3.89
N LEU A 132 -1.38 -18.39 -2.84
CA LEU A 132 -2.08 -19.50 -2.20
C LEU A 132 -3.09 -20.17 -3.13
N HIS A 133 -3.89 -19.40 -3.88
CA HIS A 133 -4.88 -19.94 -4.82
C HIS A 133 -4.25 -20.65 -6.02
N GLN A 134 -3.11 -20.17 -6.51
CA GLN A 134 -2.47 -20.69 -7.72
C GLN A 134 -1.46 -21.83 -7.43
N LYS A 135 -0.64 -21.69 -6.39
CA LYS A 135 0.48 -22.62 -6.13
C LYS A 135 0.21 -23.57 -4.96
N TYR A 136 -0.55 -23.15 -3.95
CA TYR A 136 -0.64 -23.84 -2.64
C TYR A 136 -2.08 -24.18 -2.24
N GLN A 137 -2.81 -24.81 -3.16
CA GLN A 137 -4.22 -25.18 -2.98
C GLN A 137 -4.47 -26.15 -1.81
N ASN A 138 -3.45 -26.88 -1.36
CA ASN A 138 -3.59 -27.78 -0.20
C ASN A 138 -3.54 -27.01 1.12
N GLU A 139 -2.65 -26.02 1.23
CA GLU A 139 -2.54 -25.11 2.35
C GLU A 139 -3.82 -24.28 2.50
N LEU A 140 -4.35 -23.81 1.37
CA LEU A 140 -5.58 -23.02 1.28
C LEU A 140 -6.80 -23.70 1.92
N LYS A 141 -6.88 -25.03 1.92
CA LYS A 141 -7.97 -25.78 2.57
C LYS A 141 -8.02 -25.58 4.09
N ASN A 142 -6.92 -25.18 4.70
CA ASN A 142 -6.82 -24.94 6.15
C ASN A 142 -6.97 -23.46 6.51
N ILE A 143 -7.12 -22.58 5.51
CA ILE A 143 -7.29 -21.14 5.71
C ILE A 143 -8.77 -20.86 5.91
N VAL A 144 -9.10 -20.30 7.07
CA VAL A 144 -10.49 -20.03 7.47
C VAL A 144 -10.96 -18.64 7.07
N GLY A 145 -10.06 -17.80 6.57
CA GLY A 145 -10.42 -16.52 5.96
C GLY A 145 -9.25 -15.62 5.57
N ILE A 146 -9.58 -14.60 4.78
CA ILE A 146 -8.67 -13.57 4.28
C ILE A 146 -9.20 -12.19 4.69
N SER A 147 -8.35 -11.27 5.16
CA SER A 147 -8.71 -9.85 5.26
C SER A 147 -7.82 -9.03 4.34
N GLU A 148 -8.44 -8.23 3.46
CA GLU A 148 -7.75 -7.48 2.41
C GLU A 148 -7.97 -5.97 2.56
N GLU A 149 -6.86 -5.23 2.58
CA GLU A 149 -6.84 -3.80 2.91
C GLU A 149 -7.11 -2.87 1.74
N THR A 150 -6.81 -3.28 0.50
CA THR A 150 -6.73 -2.34 -0.63
C THR A 150 -7.86 -2.52 -1.63
N THR A 151 -8.20 -1.43 -2.33
CA THR A 151 -9.15 -1.46 -3.44
C THR A 151 -8.78 -2.51 -4.49
N THR A 152 -7.49 -2.65 -4.78
CA THR A 152 -6.99 -3.56 -5.81
C THR A 152 -7.10 -5.02 -5.41
N GLY A 153 -6.68 -5.38 -4.19
CA GLY A 153 -6.84 -6.73 -3.69
C GLY A 153 -8.33 -7.11 -3.54
N VAL A 154 -9.17 -6.16 -3.11
CA VAL A 154 -10.62 -6.36 -3.06
C VAL A 154 -11.21 -6.64 -4.44
N HIS A 155 -10.73 -5.95 -5.49
CA HIS A 155 -11.16 -6.24 -6.86
C HIS A 155 -10.85 -7.69 -7.25
N ARG A 156 -9.61 -8.15 -6.98
CA ARG A 156 -9.20 -9.55 -7.22
C ARG A 156 -10.07 -10.55 -6.46
N LEU A 157 -10.39 -10.28 -5.20
CA LEU A 157 -11.28 -11.12 -4.40
C LEU A 157 -12.70 -11.19 -4.96
N ASN A 158 -13.24 -10.06 -5.43
CA ASN A 158 -14.56 -10.01 -6.05
C ASN A 158 -14.59 -10.77 -7.38
N GLU A 159 -13.53 -10.69 -8.20
CA GLU A 159 -13.38 -11.51 -9.41
C GLU A 159 -13.38 -13.00 -9.07
N MET A 160 -12.55 -13.41 -8.09
CA MET A 160 -12.51 -14.81 -7.64
C MET A 160 -13.87 -15.28 -7.11
N ALA A 161 -14.60 -14.43 -6.38
CA ALA A 161 -15.93 -14.76 -5.87
C ALA A 161 -16.96 -14.91 -7.01
N ALA A 162 -16.92 -14.01 -8.00
CA ALA A 162 -17.80 -14.06 -9.16
C ALA A 162 -17.56 -15.29 -10.04
N GLU A 163 -16.31 -15.74 -10.13
CA GLU A 163 -15.90 -16.96 -10.85
C GLU A 163 -16.12 -18.24 -10.04
N GLY A 164 -16.44 -18.14 -8.74
CA GLY A 164 -16.56 -19.28 -7.84
C GLY A 164 -15.21 -19.94 -7.49
N SER A 165 -14.09 -19.25 -7.71
CA SER A 165 -12.73 -19.72 -7.43
C SER A 165 -12.22 -19.29 -6.04
N LEU A 166 -12.90 -18.37 -5.36
CA LEU A 166 -12.58 -17.97 -3.98
C LEU A 166 -12.77 -19.15 -3.01
N ALA A 167 -11.70 -19.52 -2.31
CA ALA A 167 -11.67 -20.77 -1.54
C ALA A 167 -12.11 -20.65 -0.07
N CYS A 168 -12.17 -19.43 0.49
CA CYS A 168 -12.56 -19.16 1.87
C CYS A 168 -13.23 -17.78 1.98
N PRO A 169 -13.95 -17.45 3.07
CA PRO A 169 -14.53 -16.13 3.25
C PRO A 169 -13.45 -15.04 3.28
N ALA A 170 -13.77 -13.88 2.71
CA ALA A 170 -12.87 -12.74 2.71
C ALA A 170 -13.56 -11.49 3.28
N PHE A 171 -12.86 -10.71 4.10
CA PHE A 171 -13.28 -9.38 4.49
C PHE A 171 -12.62 -8.32 3.61
N ASN A 172 -13.46 -7.51 2.99
CA ASN A 172 -13.11 -6.24 2.41
C ASN A 172 -12.94 -5.22 3.54
N VAL A 173 -11.70 -5.04 3.98
CA VAL A 173 -11.34 -4.05 4.99
C VAL A 173 -11.30 -2.66 4.35
N ASN A 174 -10.89 -2.57 3.08
CA ASN A 174 -10.77 -1.32 2.33
C ASN A 174 -12.02 -0.43 2.43
N ASP A 175 -13.20 -1.02 2.22
CA ASP A 175 -14.45 -0.28 2.11
C ASP A 175 -15.10 0.02 3.46
N SER A 176 -14.46 -0.34 4.57
CA SER A 176 -14.80 0.21 5.88
C SER A 176 -14.67 1.74 5.81
N VAL A 177 -15.65 2.46 6.35
CA VAL A 177 -15.65 3.94 6.27
C VAL A 177 -14.42 4.53 6.94
N THR A 178 -14.03 3.97 8.09
CA THR A 178 -12.82 4.33 8.84
C THR A 178 -11.52 3.95 8.14
N LYS A 179 -11.57 3.12 7.09
CA LYS A 179 -10.43 2.82 6.22
C LYS A 179 -10.48 3.77 5.02
N SER A 180 -11.36 3.52 4.05
CA SER A 180 -11.43 4.26 2.78
C SER A 180 -11.45 5.79 2.93
N LYS A 181 -12.25 6.34 3.85
CA LYS A 181 -12.40 7.80 4.01
C LYS A 181 -11.33 8.45 4.87
N PHE A 182 -10.43 7.67 5.48
CA PHE A 182 -9.34 8.19 6.30
C PHE A 182 -7.98 7.87 5.70
N ASP A 183 -7.71 6.60 5.47
CA ASP A 183 -6.46 6.08 4.93
C ASP A 183 -6.20 6.64 3.53
N ASN A 184 -7.06 6.25 2.58
CA ASN A 184 -6.88 6.60 1.18
C ASN A 184 -6.94 8.13 0.98
N LEU A 185 -7.71 8.86 1.80
CA LEU A 185 -7.85 10.31 1.68
C LEU A 185 -6.77 11.08 2.46
N TYR A 186 -6.78 10.98 3.79
CA TYR A 186 -5.91 11.79 4.65
C TYR A 186 -4.48 11.25 4.68
N GLY A 187 -4.29 9.94 4.62
CA GLY A 187 -2.97 9.34 4.56
C GLY A 187 -2.21 9.75 3.29
N CYS A 188 -2.86 9.69 2.13
CA CYS A 188 -2.27 10.17 0.88
C CYS A 188 -2.07 11.70 0.87
N ARG A 189 -2.95 12.46 1.52
CA ARG A 189 -2.79 13.92 1.67
C ARG A 189 -1.51 14.29 2.43
N GLU A 190 -1.18 13.54 3.49
CA GLU A 190 0.04 13.77 4.28
C GLU A 190 1.28 13.24 3.56
N SER A 191 1.20 12.04 2.97
CA SER A 191 2.38 11.28 2.56
C SER A 191 2.81 11.49 1.10
N LEU A 192 1.93 11.96 0.21
CA LEU A 192 2.29 12.22 -1.19
C LEU A 192 3.42 13.26 -1.28
N LEU A 193 3.20 14.41 -0.64
CA LEU A 193 4.16 15.51 -0.69
C LEU A 193 5.45 15.17 0.03
N ASP A 194 5.39 14.36 1.09
CA ASP A 194 6.56 13.85 1.78
C ASP A 194 7.44 13.00 0.83
N GLY A 195 6.83 12.04 0.12
CA GLY A 195 7.52 11.22 -0.89
C GLY A 195 8.18 12.07 -1.98
N ILE A 196 7.42 12.97 -2.60
CA ILE A 196 7.94 13.86 -3.66
C ILE A 196 9.08 14.74 -3.12
N LYS A 197 8.95 15.29 -1.91
CA LYS A 197 9.95 16.18 -1.32
C LYS A 197 11.22 15.45 -0.94
N ARG A 198 11.16 14.31 -0.24
CA ARG A 198 12.36 13.53 0.08
C ARG A 198 13.07 13.06 -1.18
N ALA A 199 12.33 12.78 -2.25
CA ALA A 199 12.90 12.42 -3.54
C ALA A 199 13.60 13.60 -4.23
N THR A 200 12.98 14.78 -4.28
CA THR A 200 13.38 15.82 -5.26
C THR A 200 13.68 17.20 -4.67
N ASP A 201 13.34 17.43 -3.39
CA ASP A 201 13.39 18.74 -2.72
C ASP A 201 12.67 19.88 -3.49
N VAL A 202 11.78 19.51 -4.42
CA VAL A 202 11.18 20.46 -5.35
C VAL A 202 10.26 21.46 -4.64
N MET A 203 10.28 22.70 -5.13
CA MET A 203 9.28 23.70 -4.79
C MET A 203 7.93 23.34 -5.42
N ILE A 204 6.86 23.24 -4.63
CA ILE A 204 5.52 22.88 -5.11
C ILE A 204 4.72 24.13 -5.53
N ALA A 205 4.87 25.24 -4.80
CA ALA A 205 4.11 26.45 -5.09
C ALA A 205 4.44 26.99 -6.50
N GLY A 206 3.40 27.36 -7.24
CA GLY A 206 3.51 27.86 -8.61
C GLY A 206 3.74 26.78 -9.68
N LYS A 207 3.83 25.50 -9.32
CA LYS A 207 3.90 24.40 -10.29
C LYS A 207 2.53 23.96 -10.76
N ASN A 208 2.48 23.46 -12.00
CA ASN A 208 1.34 22.72 -12.53
C ASN A 208 1.46 21.26 -12.10
N ALA A 209 0.61 20.84 -11.18
CA ALA A 209 0.54 19.45 -10.74
C ALA A 209 -0.70 18.78 -11.35
N VAL A 210 -0.50 17.62 -11.96
CA VAL A 210 -1.53 16.83 -12.63
C VAL A 210 -1.81 15.60 -11.77
N VAL A 211 -3.05 15.49 -11.30
CA VAL A 211 -3.54 14.35 -10.52
C VAL A 211 -4.41 13.50 -11.44
N ILE A 212 -3.96 12.29 -11.75
CA ILE A 212 -4.61 11.37 -12.67
C ILE A 212 -5.48 10.43 -11.86
N GLY A 213 -6.79 10.65 -11.87
CA GLY A 213 -7.78 9.99 -11.00
C GLY A 213 -8.22 10.89 -9.84
N TYR A 214 -9.51 10.86 -9.50
CA TYR A 214 -10.10 11.68 -8.44
C TYR A 214 -11.02 10.87 -7.52
N GLY A 215 -10.67 9.61 -7.28
CA GLY A 215 -11.18 8.80 -6.17
C GLY A 215 -10.73 9.34 -4.80
N ASP A 216 -10.79 8.52 -3.75
CA ASP A 216 -10.39 8.95 -2.41
C ASP A 216 -8.91 9.35 -2.33
N VAL A 217 -8.03 8.59 -2.99
CA VAL A 217 -6.58 8.91 -3.12
C VAL A 217 -6.37 10.23 -3.85
N GLY A 218 -6.92 10.36 -5.06
CA GLY A 218 -6.78 11.57 -5.87
C GLY A 218 -7.31 12.84 -5.19
N LYS A 219 -8.40 12.73 -4.42
CA LYS A 219 -8.89 13.82 -3.58
C LYS A 219 -7.86 14.25 -2.54
N GLY A 220 -7.22 13.31 -1.86
CA GLY A 220 -6.18 13.58 -0.87
C GLY A 220 -4.95 14.26 -1.50
N CYS A 221 -4.50 13.71 -2.62
CA CYS A 221 -3.39 14.23 -3.40
C CYS A 221 -3.63 15.66 -3.89
N ALA A 222 -4.79 15.92 -4.48
CA ALA A 222 -5.17 17.24 -4.99
C ALA A 222 -5.29 18.29 -3.87
N GLN A 223 -5.81 17.90 -2.69
CA GLN A 223 -5.85 18.77 -1.52
C GLN A 223 -4.43 19.14 -1.05
N ALA A 224 -3.52 18.16 -0.97
CA ALA A 224 -2.14 18.36 -0.53
C ALA A 224 -1.40 19.34 -1.45
N LEU A 225 -1.42 19.06 -2.75
CA LEU A 225 -0.73 19.86 -3.77
C LEU A 225 -1.25 21.31 -3.79
N ARG A 226 -2.58 21.50 -3.75
CA ARG A 226 -3.18 22.83 -3.67
C ARG A 226 -2.85 23.55 -2.37
N GLY A 227 -2.84 22.83 -1.25
CA GLY A 227 -2.47 23.37 0.06
C GLY A 227 -1.05 23.95 0.09
N MET A 228 -0.16 23.45 -0.76
CA MET A 228 1.20 24.00 -0.96
C MET A 228 1.33 24.92 -2.18
N GLY A 229 0.22 25.43 -2.71
CA GLY A 229 0.20 26.48 -3.73
C GLY A 229 0.45 26.02 -5.16
N ALA A 230 0.32 24.72 -5.46
CA ALA A 230 0.32 24.25 -6.85
C ALA A 230 -0.98 24.62 -7.56
N THR A 231 -0.90 24.85 -8.87
CA THR A 231 -2.07 24.80 -9.76
C THR A 231 -2.36 23.33 -10.04
N VAL A 232 -3.50 22.84 -9.56
CA VAL A 232 -3.85 21.42 -9.68
C VAL A 232 -4.82 21.19 -10.85
N TYR A 233 -4.39 20.32 -11.76
CA TYR A 233 -5.18 19.75 -12.85
C TYR A 233 -5.59 18.34 -12.47
N VAL A 234 -6.78 17.93 -12.89
CA VAL A 234 -7.32 16.59 -12.65
C VAL A 234 -7.70 15.95 -13.97
N THR A 235 -7.39 14.67 -14.14
CA THR A 235 -7.96 13.87 -15.23
C THR A 235 -8.90 12.83 -14.63
N GLU A 236 -10.08 12.63 -15.22
CA GLU A 236 -11.06 11.67 -14.73
C GLU A 236 -11.87 11.06 -15.88
N ILE A 237 -12.26 9.81 -15.68
CA ILE A 237 -13.18 9.06 -16.56
C ILE A 237 -14.59 9.01 -15.97
N ASP A 238 -14.72 9.12 -14.64
CA ASP A 238 -16.02 9.14 -13.97
C ASP A 238 -16.56 10.58 -13.93
N PRO A 239 -17.74 10.86 -14.55
CA PRO A 239 -18.30 12.21 -14.60
C PRO A 239 -18.69 12.77 -13.22
N ILE A 240 -18.99 11.92 -12.24
CA ILE A 240 -19.30 12.32 -10.86
C ILE A 240 -18.02 12.79 -10.18
N CYS A 241 -16.94 12.02 -10.27
CA CYS A 241 -15.64 12.40 -9.72
C CYS A 241 -15.08 13.65 -10.42
N ALA A 242 -15.20 13.74 -11.74
CA ALA A 242 -14.84 14.94 -12.51
C ALA A 242 -15.62 16.18 -12.03
N LEU A 243 -16.94 16.06 -11.85
CA LEU A 243 -17.76 17.17 -11.37
C LEU A 243 -17.38 17.58 -9.93
N GLN A 244 -17.06 16.63 -9.06
CA GLN A 244 -16.52 16.93 -7.73
C GLN A 244 -15.21 17.71 -7.82
N ALA A 245 -14.26 17.29 -8.67
CA ALA A 245 -12.99 18.01 -8.85
C ALA A 245 -13.22 19.45 -9.34
N ALA A 246 -14.11 19.62 -10.33
CA ALA A 246 -14.47 20.93 -10.84
C ALA A 246 -15.09 21.84 -9.76
N MET A 247 -15.88 21.27 -8.84
CA MET A 247 -16.53 22.03 -7.77
C MET A 247 -15.59 22.47 -6.66
N GLU A 248 -14.48 21.77 -6.47
CA GLU A 248 -13.37 22.24 -5.64
C GLU A 248 -12.53 23.31 -6.35
N GLY A 249 -12.77 23.57 -7.65
CA GLY A 249 -12.05 24.57 -8.45
C GLY A 249 -10.82 24.03 -9.18
N TYR A 250 -10.66 22.70 -9.26
CA TYR A 250 -9.63 22.08 -10.08
C TYR A 250 -10.03 22.10 -11.57
N ARG A 251 -9.04 22.23 -12.45
CA ARG A 251 -9.28 22.13 -13.89
C ARG A 251 -9.32 20.66 -14.29
N VAL A 252 -10.49 20.19 -14.72
CA VAL A 252 -10.63 18.85 -15.31
C VAL A 252 -10.19 18.92 -16.78
N VAL A 253 -9.21 18.09 -17.15
CA VAL A 253 -8.53 18.08 -18.46
C VAL A 253 -8.22 16.64 -18.88
N THR A 254 -7.84 16.43 -20.14
CA THR A 254 -7.25 15.15 -20.57
C THR A 254 -5.73 15.16 -20.42
N MET A 255 -5.11 13.97 -20.45
CA MET A 255 -3.65 13.85 -20.41
C MET A 255 -2.98 14.52 -21.62
N GLU A 256 -3.60 14.40 -22.80
CA GLU A 256 -3.12 15.01 -24.04
C GLU A 256 -3.09 16.54 -23.98
N GLU A 257 -4.06 17.16 -23.27
CA GLU A 257 -4.13 18.60 -23.10
C GLU A 257 -3.06 19.16 -22.15
N VAL A 258 -2.66 18.38 -21.13
CA VAL A 258 -1.85 18.88 -20.01
C VAL A 258 -0.41 18.35 -19.98
N ALA A 259 -0.10 17.26 -20.68
CA ALA A 259 1.23 16.63 -20.66
C ALA A 259 2.37 17.61 -20.95
N ALA A 260 2.20 18.52 -21.92
CA ALA A 260 3.23 19.47 -22.32
C ALA A 260 3.50 20.60 -21.31
N VAL A 261 2.61 20.81 -20.34
CA VAL A 261 2.70 21.94 -19.38
C VAL A 261 2.76 21.50 -17.92
N GLY A 262 2.50 20.23 -17.62
CA GLY A 262 2.59 19.68 -16.27
C GLY A 262 4.04 19.59 -15.80
N ASN A 263 4.27 19.91 -14.52
CA ASN A 263 5.59 19.80 -13.89
C ASN A 263 5.68 18.58 -12.96
N ILE A 264 4.55 18.17 -12.39
CA ILE A 264 4.44 17.04 -11.48
C ILE A 264 3.22 16.21 -11.91
N PHE A 265 3.41 14.92 -12.14
CA PHE A 265 2.38 13.98 -12.53
C PHE A 265 2.24 12.91 -11.45
N VAL A 266 1.02 12.74 -10.94
CA VAL A 266 0.70 11.79 -9.87
C VAL A 266 -0.45 10.90 -10.31
N THR A 267 -0.18 9.61 -10.51
CA THR A 267 -1.22 8.62 -10.84
C THR A 267 -1.84 8.04 -9.57
N CYS A 268 -3.17 7.94 -9.55
CA CYS A 268 -3.94 7.44 -8.41
C CYS A 268 -5.26 6.76 -8.85
N THR A 269 -5.20 6.01 -9.94
CA THR A 269 -6.37 5.43 -10.60
C THR A 269 -6.65 3.98 -10.22
N GLY A 270 -5.61 3.22 -9.85
CA GLY A 270 -5.65 1.76 -9.80
C GLY A 270 -5.84 1.09 -11.17
N ASN A 271 -5.61 1.82 -12.27
CA ASN A 271 -5.82 1.36 -13.65
C ASN A 271 -4.47 1.23 -14.39
N LEU A 272 -4.51 0.76 -15.64
CA LEU A 272 -3.32 0.42 -16.42
C LEU A 272 -3.00 1.50 -17.46
N ASN A 273 -1.72 1.81 -17.62
CA ASN A 273 -1.17 2.67 -18.66
C ASN A 273 -1.85 4.05 -18.76
N VAL A 274 -2.16 4.67 -17.61
CA VAL A 274 -2.78 6.00 -17.56
C VAL A 274 -1.77 7.10 -17.91
N ILE A 275 -0.48 6.87 -17.66
CA ILE A 275 0.62 7.63 -18.28
C ILE A 275 1.34 6.71 -19.27
N THR A 276 1.22 7.03 -20.55
CA THR A 276 1.87 6.27 -21.64
C THR A 276 3.25 6.85 -21.99
N LYS A 277 4.06 6.09 -22.73
CA LYS A 277 5.28 6.61 -23.38
C LYS A 277 5.02 7.93 -24.14
N ALA A 278 3.95 7.99 -24.93
CA ALA A 278 3.61 9.17 -25.73
C ALA A 278 3.34 10.40 -24.84
N HIS A 279 2.71 10.23 -23.67
CA HIS A 279 2.55 11.33 -22.71
C HIS A 279 3.91 11.80 -22.19
N MET A 280 4.78 10.87 -21.79
CA MET A 280 6.10 11.19 -21.25
C MET A 280 7.02 11.84 -22.29
N GLU A 281 6.89 11.52 -23.58
CA GLU A 281 7.58 12.20 -24.68
C GLU A 281 7.18 13.68 -24.80
N GLN A 282 5.96 14.05 -24.44
CA GLN A 282 5.48 15.44 -24.49
C GLN A 282 5.81 16.26 -23.23
N MET A 283 6.12 15.60 -22.11
CA MET A 283 6.42 16.29 -20.85
C MET A 283 7.58 17.27 -20.98
N PRO A 284 7.60 18.38 -20.22
CA PRO A 284 8.73 19.30 -20.20
C PRO A 284 9.96 18.67 -19.52
N ASN A 285 11.14 19.25 -19.78
CA ASN A 285 12.37 18.85 -19.11
C ASN A 285 12.25 19.02 -17.58
N GLU A 286 12.80 18.08 -16.81
CA GLU A 286 12.69 17.95 -15.35
C GLU A 286 11.25 17.72 -14.83
N ALA A 287 10.32 17.26 -15.67
CA ALA A 287 9.02 16.83 -15.17
C ALA A 287 9.17 15.66 -14.20
N ILE A 288 8.47 15.72 -13.07
CA ILE A 288 8.44 14.66 -12.06
C ILE A 288 7.24 13.75 -12.34
N VAL A 289 7.49 12.46 -12.45
CA VAL A 289 6.46 11.44 -12.68
C VAL A 289 6.49 10.45 -11.54
N CYS A 290 5.34 10.26 -10.90
CA CYS A 290 5.20 9.33 -9.79
C CYS A 290 3.80 8.72 -9.74
N ASN A 291 3.72 7.60 -9.04
CA ASN A 291 2.50 6.86 -8.80
C ASN A 291 2.27 6.72 -7.30
N ILE A 292 1.02 6.84 -6.88
CA ILE A 292 0.62 6.55 -5.50
C ILE A 292 -0.54 5.55 -5.44
N GLY A 293 -0.99 5.03 -6.59
CA GLY A 293 -1.84 3.86 -6.66
C GLY A 293 -1.03 2.56 -6.50
N HIS A 294 -1.74 1.43 -6.40
CA HIS A 294 -1.18 0.21 -5.81
C HIS A 294 -0.10 -0.50 -6.67
N PHE A 295 -0.24 -0.54 -8.01
CA PHE A 295 0.74 -1.19 -8.89
C PHE A 295 1.49 -0.17 -9.76
N ASP A 296 2.69 -0.54 -10.19
CA ASP A 296 3.55 0.24 -11.07
C ASP A 296 3.00 0.41 -12.50
N SER A 297 2.05 -0.43 -12.86
CA SER A 297 1.41 -0.46 -14.18
C SER A 297 0.53 0.75 -14.52
N GLU A 298 0.31 1.68 -13.59
CA GLU A 298 -0.32 2.97 -13.92
C GLU A 298 0.54 3.78 -14.91
N ILE A 299 1.86 3.61 -14.84
CA ILE A 299 2.83 4.28 -15.72
C ILE A 299 3.47 3.24 -16.63
N ASP A 300 3.57 3.53 -17.92
CA ASP A 300 4.24 2.67 -18.90
C ASP A 300 5.78 2.75 -18.76
N ILE A 301 6.30 2.28 -17.63
CA ILE A 301 7.75 2.20 -17.34
C ILE A 301 8.44 1.25 -18.32
N ALA A 302 7.77 0.15 -18.68
CA ALA A 302 8.27 -0.81 -19.66
C ALA A 302 8.53 -0.15 -21.03
N GLY A 303 7.63 0.72 -21.49
CA GLY A 303 7.74 1.44 -22.76
C GLY A 303 8.90 2.43 -22.84
N ILE A 304 9.47 2.84 -21.70
CA ILE A 304 10.62 3.76 -21.62
C ILE A 304 11.89 3.10 -21.08
N LYS A 305 11.88 1.78 -20.88
CA LYS A 305 13.04 1.02 -20.36
C LYS A 305 14.22 0.97 -21.33
N GLU A 306 13.97 1.16 -22.63
CA GLU A 306 15.01 1.19 -23.67
C GLU A 306 15.83 2.49 -23.65
N TYR A 307 15.34 3.54 -23.00
CA TYR A 307 16.04 4.81 -22.89
C TYR A 307 17.18 4.75 -21.87
N THR A 308 17.99 5.79 -21.85
CA THR A 308 19.08 5.87 -20.86
C THR A 308 18.51 6.27 -19.51
N TRP A 309 18.69 5.41 -18.52
CA TRP A 309 18.38 5.68 -17.12
C TRP A 309 19.64 6.08 -16.37
N GLU A 310 19.60 7.23 -15.70
CA GLU A 310 20.67 7.73 -14.84
C GLU A 310 20.14 7.79 -13.40
N ASN A 311 20.59 6.86 -12.56
CA ASN A 311 20.20 6.85 -11.16
C ASN A 311 20.81 8.06 -10.43
N ILE A 312 19.97 8.84 -9.75
CA ILE A 312 20.39 10.00 -8.96
C ILE A 312 20.70 9.56 -7.54
N LYS A 313 19.76 8.82 -6.94
CA LYS A 313 19.83 8.20 -5.62
C LYS A 313 18.79 7.06 -5.55
N PRO A 314 18.72 6.28 -4.46
CA PRO A 314 17.71 5.24 -4.33
C PRO A 314 16.30 5.77 -4.61
N GLN A 315 15.58 5.08 -5.51
CA GLN A 315 14.20 5.39 -5.94
C GLN A 315 14.03 6.74 -6.66
N VAL A 316 15.10 7.33 -7.19
CA VAL A 316 15.01 8.55 -8.00
C VAL A 316 15.92 8.43 -9.21
N ASP A 317 15.31 8.43 -10.39
CA ASP A 317 16.00 8.19 -11.65
C ASP A 317 15.67 9.27 -12.67
N HIS A 318 16.67 9.68 -13.42
CA HIS A 318 16.46 10.38 -14.68
C HIS A 318 16.22 9.39 -15.80
N VAL A 319 15.22 9.65 -16.63
CA VAL A 319 15.05 8.99 -17.93
C VAL A 319 15.32 10.01 -19.03
N ILE A 320 16.33 9.72 -19.84
CA ILE A 320 16.85 10.63 -20.86
C ILE A 320 16.31 10.24 -22.24
N PHE A 321 15.52 11.12 -22.84
CA PHE A 321 14.90 10.94 -24.15
C PHE A 321 15.87 11.25 -25.31
N PRO A 322 15.58 10.80 -26.54
CA PRO A 322 16.47 11.00 -27.69
C PRO A 322 16.79 12.46 -28.03
N ASP A 323 15.91 13.40 -27.67
CA ASP A 323 16.10 14.85 -27.85
C ASP A 323 16.96 15.50 -26.74
N GLY A 324 17.43 14.71 -25.77
CA GLY A 324 18.22 15.15 -24.63
C GLY A 324 17.38 15.63 -23.44
N LYS A 325 16.05 15.66 -23.56
CA LYS A 325 15.15 15.95 -22.45
C LYS A 325 15.26 14.87 -21.38
N LYS A 326 15.20 15.28 -20.11
CA LYS A 326 15.10 14.39 -18.95
C LYS A 326 13.75 14.53 -18.26
N ILE A 327 13.22 13.42 -17.77
CA ILE A 327 12.17 13.40 -16.75
C ILE A 327 12.70 12.69 -15.50
N ILE A 328 12.12 13.01 -14.35
CA ILE A 328 12.44 12.39 -13.06
C ILE A 328 11.36 11.36 -12.76
N VAL A 329 11.72 10.08 -12.73
CA VAL A 329 10.82 8.99 -12.35
C VAL A 329 11.09 8.62 -10.89
N LEU A 330 10.02 8.57 -10.10
CA LEU A 330 10.10 8.21 -8.68
C LEU A 330 9.71 6.75 -8.46
N ALA A 331 10.52 6.06 -7.64
CA ALA A 331 10.33 4.67 -7.22
C ALA A 331 10.08 3.69 -8.38
N GLU A 332 10.65 3.96 -9.56
CA GLU A 332 10.42 3.17 -10.78
C GLU A 332 8.92 2.96 -11.08
N GLY A 333 8.08 3.96 -10.78
CA GLY A 333 6.64 3.89 -10.98
C GLY A 333 5.84 3.18 -9.88
N ARG A 334 6.49 2.65 -8.83
CA ARG A 334 5.79 2.10 -7.64
C ARG A 334 5.32 3.22 -6.70
N LEU A 335 4.62 2.85 -5.60
CA LEU A 335 4.06 3.79 -4.62
C LEU A 335 5.12 4.77 -4.08
N VAL A 336 5.03 6.03 -4.46
CA VAL A 336 5.99 7.09 -4.13
C VAL A 336 6.04 7.42 -2.64
N ASN A 337 4.90 7.38 -1.97
CA ASN A 337 4.79 7.73 -0.55
C ASN A 337 5.50 6.70 0.36
N LEU A 338 5.58 5.44 -0.06
CA LEU A 338 6.28 4.37 0.63
C LEU A 338 7.70 4.15 0.10
N GLY A 339 7.87 4.21 -1.22
CA GLY A 339 9.17 4.04 -1.87
C GLY A 339 10.14 5.17 -1.56
N CYS A 340 9.68 6.43 -1.64
CA CYS A 340 10.51 7.60 -1.42
C CYS A 340 10.37 8.21 0.00
N ALA A 341 9.41 7.76 0.79
CA ALA A 341 9.22 8.19 2.17
C ALA A 341 8.86 7.03 3.10
N THR A 342 7.85 7.19 3.95
CA THR A 342 7.51 6.28 5.06
C THR A 342 6.05 5.85 5.07
N GLY A 343 5.32 6.09 3.98
CA GLY A 343 3.89 5.83 3.91
C GLY A 343 3.07 6.76 4.79
N HIS A 344 1.88 6.29 5.17
CA HIS A 344 0.93 7.09 5.93
C HIS A 344 1.35 7.20 7.41
N PRO A 345 1.05 8.33 8.08
CA PRO A 345 1.34 8.50 9.50
C PRO A 345 0.63 7.45 10.38
N SER A 346 1.23 7.15 11.53
CA SER A 346 0.75 6.13 12.47
C SER A 346 -0.72 6.29 12.87
N PHE A 347 -1.18 7.52 13.10
CA PHE A 347 -2.57 7.78 13.47
C PHE A 347 -3.58 7.33 12.40
N VAL A 348 -3.30 7.62 11.13
CA VAL A 348 -4.16 7.19 10.03
C VAL A 348 -4.14 5.67 9.93
N MET A 349 -2.96 5.05 9.95
CA MET A 349 -2.82 3.59 9.91
C MET A 349 -3.45 2.88 11.11
N SER A 350 -3.57 3.56 12.26
CA SER A 350 -4.29 3.01 13.41
C SER A 350 -5.73 2.65 13.07
N ASN A 351 -6.39 3.41 12.18
CA ASN A 351 -7.77 3.14 11.78
C ASN A 351 -7.83 1.86 10.95
N SER A 352 -7.04 1.79 9.87
CA SER A 352 -7.00 0.63 8.96
C SER A 352 -6.61 -0.65 9.69
N PHE A 353 -5.56 -0.59 10.51
CA PHE A 353 -5.08 -1.77 11.22
C PHE A 353 -5.99 -2.20 12.38
N THR A 354 -6.76 -1.28 12.98
CA THR A 354 -7.83 -1.67 13.91
C THR A 354 -8.91 -2.47 13.17
N ASN A 355 -9.29 -2.05 11.96
CA ASN A 355 -10.23 -2.82 11.13
C ASN A 355 -9.64 -4.19 10.75
N GLN A 356 -8.36 -4.27 10.41
CA GLN A 356 -7.68 -5.55 10.15
C GLN A 356 -7.75 -6.49 11.35
N VAL A 357 -7.42 -6.01 12.55
CA VAL A 357 -7.47 -6.86 13.76
C VAL A 357 -8.89 -7.33 14.04
N LEU A 358 -9.90 -6.46 13.87
CA LEU A 358 -11.30 -6.84 14.05
C LEU A 358 -11.75 -7.89 13.02
N ALA A 359 -11.36 -7.73 11.75
CA ALA A 359 -11.63 -8.71 10.71
C ALA A 359 -10.97 -10.07 11.02
N GLN A 360 -9.72 -10.07 11.49
CA GLN A 360 -9.01 -11.29 11.89
C GLN A 360 -9.70 -11.99 13.08
N ILE A 361 -10.15 -11.24 14.09
CA ILE A 361 -10.90 -11.80 15.22
C ILE A 361 -12.21 -12.42 14.75
N GLU A 362 -12.94 -11.75 13.85
CA GLU A 362 -14.22 -12.24 13.34
C GLU A 362 -14.05 -13.51 12.51
N LEU A 363 -13.11 -13.54 11.57
CA LEU A 363 -12.81 -14.73 10.77
C LEU A 363 -12.36 -15.90 11.65
N TRP A 364 -11.51 -15.64 12.64
CA TRP A 364 -11.01 -16.70 13.50
C TRP A 364 -12.12 -17.36 14.34
N LYS A 365 -13.00 -16.55 14.92
CA LYS A 365 -14.05 -17.04 15.83
C LYS A 365 -15.28 -17.56 15.10
N ASN A 366 -15.62 -16.94 13.97
CA ASN A 366 -16.93 -17.04 13.36
C ASN A 366 -16.89 -17.42 11.87
N SER A 367 -15.74 -17.83 11.30
CA SER A 367 -15.62 -18.24 9.88
C SER A 367 -16.72 -19.19 9.41
N ALA A 368 -17.18 -20.12 10.25
CA ALA A 368 -18.26 -21.06 9.92
C ALA A 368 -19.62 -20.38 9.62
N ASN A 369 -19.80 -19.10 9.98
CA ASN A 369 -20.99 -18.31 9.68
C ASN A 369 -20.92 -17.64 8.29
N TYR A 370 -19.78 -17.74 7.61
CA TYR A 370 -19.52 -17.08 6.34
C TYR A 370 -19.34 -18.12 5.22
N GLU A 371 -19.91 -17.82 4.06
CA GLU A 371 -19.65 -18.57 2.83
C GLU A 371 -18.38 -18.05 2.16
N ASN A 372 -17.93 -18.70 1.08
CA ASN A 372 -16.80 -18.24 0.28
C ASN A 372 -17.17 -17.02 -0.58
N LYS A 373 -17.39 -15.88 0.09
CA LYS A 373 -17.80 -14.60 -0.49
C LYS A 373 -16.98 -13.48 0.15
N VAL A 374 -17.05 -12.30 -0.47
CA VAL A 374 -16.46 -11.07 0.07
C VAL A 374 -17.51 -10.36 0.94
N TYR A 375 -17.15 -10.08 2.20
CA TYR A 375 -18.00 -9.43 3.19
C TYR A 375 -17.42 -8.07 3.60
N PHE A 376 -18.28 -7.19 4.09
CA PHE A 376 -17.89 -5.95 4.76
C PHE A 376 -17.91 -6.15 6.27
N LEU A 377 -17.04 -5.43 6.99
CA LEU A 377 -17.18 -5.34 8.45
C LEU A 377 -18.55 -4.76 8.82
N PRO A 378 -19.25 -5.31 9.83
CA PRO A 378 -20.50 -4.76 10.32
C PRO A 378 -20.34 -3.30 10.73
N LYS A 379 -21.34 -2.46 10.44
CA LYS A 379 -21.32 -1.01 10.73
C LYS A 379 -21.11 -0.64 12.22
N SER A 380 -21.35 -1.57 13.12
CA SER A 380 -21.15 -1.39 14.57
C SER A 380 -19.69 -1.52 15.01
N LEU A 381 -18.86 -2.17 14.18
CA LEU A 381 -17.41 -2.23 14.29
C LEU A 381 -16.81 -1.05 13.51
#